data_AF-F8NFZ8-F1
#
_entry.id   AF-F8NFZ8-F1
#
_cell.length_a   1.000
_cell.length_b   1.000
_cell.length_c   1.000
_cell.angle_alpha   90.00
_cell.angle_beta   90.00
_cell.angle_gamma   90.00
#
_symmetry.space_group_name_H-M   'P 1'
#
loop_
_entity.id
_entity.type
_entity.pdbx_description
1 polymer ?
#
loop_
_entity_poly.entity_id
_entity_poly.type
_entity_poly.pdbx_seq_one_letter_code
_entity_poly.pdbx_strand_id
1 'polypeptide(L)' 'MKWYHRQWEQENTTDNFFRWLDSGGGKNLSLRECPRERLENERIVYLSAEQRKISLIPG' A
#
# COMPACT_ATOMS: atom_id res chain seq x y z
N MET A 1 -1.29 0.84 7.83
CA MET A 1 -2.22 0.15 6.90
C MET A 1 -3.71 0.08 7.31
N LYS A 2 -4.09 -0.24 8.56
CA LYS A 2 -5.52 -0.48 8.95
C LYS A 2 -6.50 0.64 8.55
N TRP A 3 -6.10 1.91 8.65
CA TRP A 3 -6.96 3.04 8.30
C TRP A 3 -7.28 3.14 6.80
N TYR A 4 -6.25 3.03 5.95
CA TYR A 4 -6.43 3.01 4.51
C TYR A 4 -7.20 1.77 4.06
N HIS A 5 -6.97 0.61 4.71
CA HIS A 5 -7.70 -0.62 4.40
C HIS A 5 -9.20 -0.47 4.67
N ARG A 6 -9.57 0.19 5.77
CA ARG A 6 -10.98 0.47 6.11
C ARG A 6 -11.62 1.47 5.14
N GLN A 7 -10.87 2.43 4.63
CA GLN A 7 -11.34 3.36 3.60
C GLN A 7 -11.51 2.66 2.26
N TRP A 8 -10.52 1.87 1.85
CA TRP A 8 -10.59 1.03 0.65
C TRP A 8 -11.75 0.04 0.68
N GLU A 9 -12.04 -0.57 1.83
CA GLU A 9 -13.16 -1.51 1.98
C GLU A 9 -14.53 -0.82 1.96
N GLN A 10 -14.59 0.45 2.38
CA GLN A 10 -15.79 1.30 2.24
C GLN A 10 -15.94 1.85 0.83
N GLU A 11 -14.83 2.15 0.16
CA GLU A 11 -14.83 2.50 -1.24
C GLU A 11 -15.20 1.26 -2.05
N ASN A 12 -16.33 1.31 -2.76
CA ASN A 12 -16.79 0.20 -3.61
C ASN A 12 -15.92 0.12 -4.87
N THR A 13 -14.63 -0.15 -4.69
CA THR A 13 -13.66 -0.32 -5.76
C THR A 13 -13.33 -1.80 -5.94
N THR A 14 -13.16 -2.19 -7.19
CA THR A 14 -12.67 -3.52 -7.56
C THR A 14 -11.15 -3.53 -7.73
N ASP A 15 -10.50 -2.37 -7.65
CA ASP A 15 -9.06 -2.24 -7.71
C ASP A 15 -8.39 -2.80 -6.46
N ASN A 16 -7.26 -3.48 -6.66
CA ASN A 16 -6.39 -3.90 -5.57
C ASN A 16 -6.01 -2.71 -4.68
N PHE A 17 -5.85 -2.94 -3.38
CA PHE A 17 -5.48 -1.92 -2.40
C PHE A 17 -4.33 -1.01 -2.87
N PHE A 18 -3.27 -1.60 -3.44
CA PHE A 18 -2.14 -0.85 -3.99
C PHE A 18 -2.51 0.01 -5.21
N ARG A 19 -3.37 -0.49 -6.08
CA ARG A 19 -3.81 0.19 -7.30
C ARG A 19 -4.79 1.32 -6.98
N TRP A 20 -5.67 1.10 -6.01
CA TRP A 20 -6.54 2.11 -5.42
C TRP A 20 -5.75 3.22 -4.72
N LEU A 21 -4.65 2.89 -4.04
CA LEU A 21 -3.75 3.89 -3.47
C LEU A 21 -2.97 4.66 -4.54
N ASP A 22 -2.58 4.04 -5.65
CA ASP A 22 -1.74 4.68 -6.66
C ASP A 22 -2.53 5.56 -7.63
N SER A 23 -3.69 5.08 -8.06
CA SER A 23 -4.52 5.70 -9.11
C SER A 23 -5.99 5.93 -8.70
N GLY A 24 -6.45 5.40 -7.57
CA GLY A 24 -7.82 5.53 -7.08
C GLY A 24 -8.00 6.64 -6.04
N GLY A 25 -9.09 6.60 -5.27
CA GLY A 25 -9.41 7.60 -4.24
C GLY A 25 -8.38 7.66 -3.11
N GLY A 26 -7.70 6.54 -2.85
CA GLY A 26 -6.59 6.45 -1.91
C GLY A 26 -5.36 7.27 -2.29
N LYS A 27 -5.23 7.70 -3.55
CA LYS A 27 -4.13 8.56 -4.04
C LYS A 27 -4.11 9.92 -3.34
N ASN A 28 -5.27 10.55 -3.22
CA ASN A 28 -5.41 11.86 -2.58
C ASN A 28 -5.77 11.76 -1.09
N LEU A 29 -5.98 10.53 -0.60
CA LEU A 29 -6.25 10.30 0.81
C LEU A 29 -4.97 10.50 1.61
N SER A 30 -4.94 11.53 2.46
CA SER A 30 -3.86 11.78 3.40
C SER A 30 -4.43 11.80 4.82
N LEU A 31 -4.18 10.74 5.56
CA LEU A 31 -4.63 10.63 6.94
C LEU A 31 -3.64 11.31 7.88
N ARG A 32 -4.13 12.13 8.81
CA ARG A 32 -3.29 12.80 9.82
C ARG A 32 -2.52 11.81 10.69
N GLU A 33 -3.13 10.67 11.01
CA GLU A 33 -2.51 9.60 11.80
C GLU A 33 -1.51 8.75 10.99
N CYS A 34 -1.64 8.75 9.66
CA CYS A 34 -0.80 7.93 8.77
C CYS A 34 -0.61 8.68 7.44
N PRO A 35 0.35 9.61 7.38
CA PRO A 35 0.56 10.40 6.18
C PRO A 35 0.98 9.52 5.01
N ARG A 36 0.69 9.97 3.80
CA ARG A 36 1.03 9.28 2.54
C ARG A 36 2.50 8.85 2.51
N GLU A 37 3.42 9.71 2.93
CA GLU A 37 4.85 9.42 2.97
C GLU A 37 5.20 8.21 3.86
N ARG A 38 4.51 8.05 5.00
CA ARG A 38 4.67 6.88 5.87
C ARG A 38 4.17 5.62 5.17
N LEU A 39 2.99 5.72 4.54
CA LEU A 39 2.38 4.61 3.82
C LEU A 39 3.30 4.13 2.68
N GLU A 40 3.86 5.07 1.92
CA GLU A 40 4.78 4.79 0.82
C GLU A 40 6.11 4.22 1.31
N ASN A 41 6.65 4.71 2.42
CA ASN A 41 7.82 4.11 3.08
C ASN A 41 7.56 2.66 3.50
N GLU A 42 6.45 2.39 4.19
CA GLU A 42 6.07 1.02 4.58
C GLU A 42 5.93 0.11 3.35
N ARG A 43 5.37 0.63 2.25
CA ARG A 43 5.22 -0.08 0.97
C ARG A 43 6.56 -0.41 0.33
N ILE A 44 7.48 0.55 0.29
CA ILE A 44 8.83 0.38 -0.25
C ILE A 44 9.62 -0.65 0.57
N VAL A 45 9.48 -0.63 1.90
CA VAL A 45 10.10 -1.62 2.79
C VAL A 45 9.53 -3.02 2.53
N TYR A 46 8.21 -3.15 2.38
CA TYR A 46 7.57 -4.44 2.10
C TYR A 46 7.97 -4.98 0.72
N LEU A 47 7.94 -4.14 -0.32
CA LEU A 47 8.39 -4.49 -1.67
C LEU A 47 9.86 -4.90 -1.67
N SER A 48 10.72 -4.16 -0.97
CA SER A 48 12.13 -4.51 -0.83
C SER A 48 12.31 -5.84 -0.09
N ALA A 49 11.50 -6.12 0.93
CA ALA A 49 11.53 -7.39 1.65
C ALA A 49 11.07 -8.58 0.78
N GLU A 50 10.01 -8.41 -0.02
CA GLU A 50 9.54 -9.41 -0.98
C GLU A 50 10.56 -9.66 -2.10
N GLN A 51 11.08 -8.60 -2.73
CA GLN A 51 12.10 -8.71 -3.78
C GLN A 51 13.37 -9.39 -3.27
N ARG A 52 13.75 -9.14 -2.00
CA ARG A 52 14.89 -9.79 -1.37
C ARG A 52 14.64 -11.26 -1.04
N LYS A 53 13.38 -11.65 -0.77
CA LYS A 53 12.98 -13.05 -0.63
C LYS A 53 13.04 -13.81 -1.95
N ILE A 54 12.64 -13.17 -3.06
CA ILE A 54 12.67 -13.77 -4.40
C ILE A 54 14.11 -14.07 -4.86
N SER A 55 15.09 -13.28 -4.43
CA SER A 55 16.51 -13.50 -4.79
C SER A 55 17.24 -14.56 -3.94
N LEU A 56 16.55 -15.23 -3.01
CA LEU A 56 17.16 -16.18 -2.07
C LEU A 56 16.68 -17.63 -2.24
N ILE A 57 16.17 -17.99 -3.42
CA ILE A 57 16.11 -19.39 -3.85
C ILE A 57 17.41 -19.68 -4.63
N PRO A 58 18.50 -20.15 -3.98
CA PRO A 58 19.61 -20.72 -4.72
C PRO A 58 19.10 -21.94 -5.48
N GLY A 59 19.36 -21.97 -6.79
CA GLY A 59 19.25 -23.17 -7.60
C GLY A 59 20.27 -24.23 -7.19
#